data_AF-A0A9E5TQN6-F1
#
_entry.id   AF-A0A9E5TQN6-F1
#
_cell.length_a   1.000
_cell.length_b   1.000
_cell.length_c   1.000
_cell.angle_alpha   90.00
_cell.angle_beta   90.00
_cell.angle_gamma   90.00
#
_symmetry.space_group_name_H-M   'P 1'
#
loop_
_entity.id
_entity.type
_entity.pdbx_description
1 polymer ?
#
loop_
_entity_poly.entity_id
_entity_poly.type
_entity_poly.pdbx_seq_one_letter_code
_entity_poly.pdbx_strand_id
1 'polypeptide(L)'
;MSDRDFQRILIRCPNWVGDLVMATPALKTIRTSFPRSHIAWLVKSYGKKVIENLPYHDEILEYEDRERDRGVGGLFSWAMRLRRKRFDLAIVLPNSFSSALMVFLAGITRRVGYSREGRGFMLTDSLQPPRNGSQIVPIPMVEYYLRITDTLKCPRITETPELSVSSIARREAKTIFEQFGLGNNAMTVVMIPGAAYGSSKCWKPEYFAEVADRLIEQYGCNLLIIPGPEEVEIARDIQGEMKNSPVVLANPVVPLDILMAIIESSSLVITNDTGPRHFAVAFDRPLVVIMGPTDPRYTNLNLQKTIVLREDLDCSPCHLKVCPRDHRCMTAIEPDDVIQASSKLIDQFIKSS
;
A
#
# COMPACT_ATOMS: atom_id res chain seq x y z
N MET A 1 -21.44 -7.26 -28.78
CA MET A 1 -21.78 -6.39 -27.65
C MET A 1 -20.74 -5.29 -27.62
N SER A 2 -21.15 -4.03 -27.53
CA SER A 2 -20.16 -2.96 -27.36
C SER A 2 -19.46 -3.17 -26.01
N ASP A 3 -18.17 -2.85 -25.90
CA ASP A 3 -17.40 -3.01 -24.64
C ASP A 3 -17.99 -2.21 -23.45
N ARG A 4 -19.06 -1.43 -23.66
CA ARG A 4 -19.72 -0.54 -22.68
C ARG A 4 -20.99 -1.09 -22.03
N ASP A 5 -21.34 -2.36 -22.24
CA ASP A 5 -22.63 -2.92 -21.82
C ASP A 5 -22.58 -3.84 -20.58
N PHE A 6 -21.45 -3.95 -19.88
CA PHE A 6 -21.35 -4.78 -18.68
C PHE A 6 -22.29 -4.31 -17.56
N GLN A 7 -23.11 -5.20 -17.04
CA GLN A 7 -24.07 -4.89 -15.99
C GLN A 7 -23.49 -5.17 -14.60
N ARG A 8 -22.63 -6.19 -14.46
CA ARG A 8 -22.13 -6.66 -13.16
C ARG A 8 -20.64 -6.97 -13.24
N ILE A 9 -19.83 -6.06 -12.70
CA ILE A 9 -18.38 -6.09 -12.74
C ILE A 9 -17.84 -6.59 -11.40
N LEU A 10 -16.97 -7.59 -11.43
CA LEU A 10 -16.16 -8.01 -10.31
C LEU A 10 -14.74 -7.48 -10.48
N ILE A 11 -14.22 -6.77 -9.48
CA ILE A 11 -12.80 -6.44 -9.41
C ILE A 11 -12.16 -7.29 -8.31
N ARG A 12 -11.21 -8.14 -8.71
CA ARG A 12 -10.38 -8.87 -7.77
C ARG A 12 -9.23 -7.98 -7.36
N CYS A 13 -9.29 -7.44 -6.14
CA CYS A 13 -8.30 -6.50 -5.63
C CYS A 13 -6.98 -7.19 -5.25
N PRO A 14 -5.84 -6.46 -5.28
CA PRO A 14 -4.57 -6.96 -4.74
C PRO A 14 -4.66 -7.35 -3.27
N ASN A 15 -3.81 -8.28 -2.86
CA ASN A 15 -3.75 -8.71 -1.46
C ASN A 15 -2.91 -7.74 -0.61
N TRP A 16 -1.80 -7.22 -1.14
CA TRP A 16 -0.94 -6.33 -0.36
C TRP A 16 -1.56 -4.94 -0.25
N VAL A 17 -1.49 -4.34 0.95
CA VAL A 17 -2.05 -3.00 1.21
C VAL A 17 -1.46 -1.94 0.28
N GLY A 18 -0.14 -1.96 0.04
CA GLY A 18 0.50 -1.01 -0.87
C GLY A 18 -0.01 -1.13 -2.31
N ASP A 19 -0.06 -2.36 -2.84
CA ASP A 19 -0.62 -2.66 -4.16
C ASP A 19 -2.10 -2.23 -4.26
N LEU A 20 -2.87 -2.43 -3.20
CA LEU A 20 -4.28 -2.04 -3.15
C LEU A 20 -4.46 -0.52 -3.29
N VAL A 21 -3.64 0.26 -2.58
CA VAL A 21 -3.65 1.72 -2.68
C VAL A 21 -3.22 2.14 -4.10
N MET A 22 -2.16 1.55 -4.64
CA MET A 22 -1.69 1.83 -6.01
C MET A 22 -2.70 1.40 -7.09
N ALA A 23 -3.64 0.51 -6.79
CA ALA A 23 -4.72 0.13 -7.70
C ALA A 23 -5.90 1.12 -7.70
N THR A 24 -6.01 2.03 -6.73
CA THR A 24 -7.16 2.97 -6.61
C THR A 24 -7.42 3.82 -7.86
N PRO A 25 -6.41 4.28 -8.64
CA PRO A 25 -6.66 4.99 -9.90
C PRO A 25 -7.39 4.12 -10.94
N ALA A 26 -7.08 2.82 -10.99
CA ALA A 26 -7.78 1.88 -11.85
C ALA A 26 -9.22 1.65 -11.35
N LEU A 27 -9.43 1.56 -10.03
CA LEU A 27 -10.78 1.43 -9.46
C LEU A 27 -11.67 2.62 -9.82
N LYS A 28 -11.15 3.85 -9.68
CA LYS A 28 -11.82 5.08 -10.10
C LYS A 28 -12.13 5.06 -11.60
N THR A 29 -11.13 4.75 -12.42
CA THR A 29 -11.26 4.69 -13.88
C THR A 29 -12.36 3.72 -14.33
N ILE A 30 -12.46 2.56 -13.68
CA ILE A 30 -13.52 1.58 -13.96
C ILE A 30 -14.89 2.13 -13.53
N ARG A 31 -15.04 2.69 -12.32
CA ARG A 31 -16.33 3.32 -11.93
C ARG A 31 -16.74 4.42 -12.90
N THR A 32 -15.84 5.32 -13.27
CA THR A 32 -16.14 6.43 -14.20
C THR A 32 -16.53 5.92 -15.58
N SER A 33 -15.91 4.85 -16.06
CA SER A 33 -16.21 4.25 -17.37
C SER A 33 -17.51 3.45 -17.38
N PHE A 34 -17.90 2.91 -16.23
CA PHE A 34 -19.06 2.04 -16.05
C PHE A 34 -20.01 2.58 -14.96
N PRO A 35 -20.57 3.79 -15.12
CA PRO A 35 -21.28 4.49 -14.06
C PRO A 35 -22.61 3.82 -13.67
N ARG A 36 -23.20 3.02 -14.56
CA ARG A 36 -24.48 2.32 -14.32
C ARG A 36 -24.31 0.85 -13.90
N SER A 37 -23.08 0.33 -13.95
CA SER A 37 -22.82 -1.07 -13.65
C SER A 37 -22.77 -1.30 -12.14
N HIS A 38 -23.21 -2.47 -11.71
CA HIS A 38 -22.97 -2.96 -10.35
C HIS A 38 -21.51 -3.39 -10.24
N ILE A 39 -20.69 -2.70 -9.44
CA ILE A 39 -19.26 -2.97 -9.25
C ILE A 39 -19.04 -3.55 -7.86
N ALA A 40 -18.59 -4.80 -7.83
CA ALA A 40 -18.21 -5.47 -6.59
C ALA A 40 -16.69 -5.61 -6.48
N TRP A 41 -16.13 -5.35 -5.30
CA TRP A 41 -14.72 -5.59 -5.01
C TRP A 41 -14.54 -6.85 -4.18
N LEU A 42 -13.71 -7.78 -4.63
CA LEU A 42 -13.31 -8.95 -3.84
C LEU A 42 -11.95 -8.68 -3.21
N VAL A 43 -11.95 -8.40 -1.91
CA VAL A 43 -10.81 -7.89 -1.13
C VAL A 43 -10.63 -8.66 0.17
N LYS A 44 -9.39 -8.70 0.66
CA LYS A 44 -9.08 -9.21 2.01
C LYS A 44 -9.70 -8.31 3.08
N SER A 45 -10.08 -8.88 4.22
CA SER A 45 -10.66 -8.15 5.37
C SER A 45 -9.86 -6.92 5.79
N TYR A 46 -8.54 -7.04 5.89
CA TYR A 46 -7.69 -5.91 6.23
C TYR A 46 -7.63 -4.86 5.12
N GLY A 47 -7.75 -5.25 3.85
CA GLY A 47 -7.78 -4.34 2.71
C GLY A 47 -9.11 -3.59 2.59
N LYS A 48 -10.23 -4.18 3.03
CA LYS A 48 -11.53 -3.51 3.08
C LYS A 48 -11.47 -2.21 3.88
N LYS A 49 -10.90 -2.26 5.09
CA LYS A 49 -10.72 -1.09 5.96
C LYS A 49 -9.97 0.08 5.29
N VAL A 50 -9.14 -0.23 4.28
CA VAL A 50 -8.35 0.77 3.56
C VAL A 50 -9.17 1.47 2.47
N ILE A 51 -10.05 0.75 1.78
CA ILE A 51 -10.70 1.25 0.55
C ILE A 51 -12.21 1.45 0.66
N GLU A 52 -12.86 0.99 1.74
CA GLU A 52 -14.33 0.96 1.83
C GLU A 52 -15.01 2.32 1.80
N ASN A 53 -14.29 3.39 2.12
CA ASN A 53 -14.84 4.76 2.05
C ASN A 53 -14.66 5.40 0.65
N LEU A 54 -14.11 4.70 -0.33
CA LEU A 54 -14.02 5.18 -1.71
C LEU A 54 -15.36 4.95 -2.46
N PRO A 55 -15.89 5.96 -3.17
CA PRO A 55 -17.23 5.91 -3.79
C PRO A 55 -17.27 5.14 -5.13
N TYR A 56 -16.40 4.14 -5.30
CA TYR A 56 -16.16 3.48 -6.59
C TYR A 56 -16.70 2.05 -6.68
N HIS A 57 -17.49 1.63 -5.70
CA HIS A 57 -18.07 0.30 -5.61
C HIS A 57 -19.53 0.36 -5.14
N ASP A 58 -20.29 -0.69 -5.42
CA ASP A 58 -21.64 -0.92 -4.88
C ASP A 58 -21.64 -2.03 -3.81
N GLU A 59 -20.63 -2.90 -3.85
CA GLU A 59 -20.53 -4.04 -2.94
C GLU A 59 -19.06 -4.39 -2.65
N ILE A 60 -18.75 -4.69 -1.39
CA ILE A 60 -17.46 -5.31 -1.02
C ILE A 60 -17.71 -6.75 -0.60
N LEU A 61 -17.13 -7.67 -1.36
CA LEU A 61 -17.04 -9.08 -1.04
C LEU A 61 -15.77 -9.30 -0.24
N GLU A 62 -15.93 -9.53 1.05
CA GLU A 62 -14.84 -9.82 1.96
C GLU A 62 -14.55 -11.32 1.95
N TYR A 63 -13.28 -11.69 1.76
CA TYR A 63 -12.86 -13.07 1.94
C TYR A 63 -11.68 -13.15 2.90
N GLU A 64 -11.80 -14.06 3.85
CA GLU A 64 -10.84 -14.23 4.95
C GLU A 64 -9.79 -15.30 4.58
N ASP A 65 -8.64 -15.29 5.25
CA ASP A 65 -7.78 -16.48 5.31
C ASP A 65 -8.15 -17.35 6.52
N ARG A 66 -9.44 -17.46 6.86
CA ARG A 66 -9.92 -18.38 7.90
C ARG A 66 -10.53 -19.62 7.26
N GLU A 67 -10.46 -20.73 7.98
CA GLU A 67 -10.61 -22.15 7.55
C GLU A 67 -11.47 -22.43 6.29
N ARG A 68 -12.66 -21.83 6.16
CA ARG A 68 -13.58 -22.06 5.02
C ARG A 68 -13.11 -21.49 3.68
N ASP A 69 -12.24 -20.49 3.70
CA ASP A 69 -11.81 -19.73 2.52
C ASP A 69 -10.34 -20.04 2.13
N ARG A 70 -9.67 -20.95 2.87
CA ARG A 70 -8.29 -21.38 2.57
C ARG A 70 -8.22 -22.52 1.55
N GLY A 71 -7.10 -22.54 0.83
CA GLY A 71 -6.72 -23.63 -0.05
C GLY A 71 -7.70 -23.87 -1.21
N VAL A 72 -7.68 -25.10 -1.71
CA VAL A 72 -8.48 -25.51 -2.87
C VAL A 72 -9.99 -25.44 -2.56
N GLY A 73 -10.41 -25.89 -1.38
CA GLY A 73 -11.82 -25.82 -0.95
C GLY A 73 -12.37 -24.40 -0.90
N GLY A 74 -11.59 -23.46 -0.34
CA GLY A 74 -11.94 -22.04 -0.32
C GLY A 74 -12.07 -21.44 -1.73
N LEU A 75 -11.16 -21.80 -2.63
CA LEU A 75 -11.22 -21.35 -4.03
C LEU A 75 -12.51 -21.81 -4.73
N PHE A 76 -12.90 -23.08 -4.59
CA PHE A 76 -14.14 -23.59 -5.17
C PHE A 76 -15.39 -22.98 -4.53
N SER A 77 -15.39 -22.81 -3.20
CA SER A 77 -16.46 -22.13 -2.46
C SER A 77 -16.69 -20.71 -3.00
N TRP A 78 -15.60 -19.94 -3.17
CA TRP A 78 -15.67 -18.60 -3.74
C TRP A 78 -16.11 -18.61 -5.20
N ALA A 79 -15.60 -19.51 -6.03
CA ALA A 79 -16.04 -19.63 -7.42
C ALA A 79 -17.57 -19.85 -7.50
N MET A 80 -18.14 -20.70 -6.64
CA MET A 80 -19.58 -20.95 -6.59
C MET A 80 -20.37 -19.73 -6.08
N ARG A 81 -19.87 -19.01 -5.06
CA ARG A 81 -20.47 -17.75 -4.58
C ARG A 81 -20.50 -16.69 -5.69
N LEU A 82 -19.39 -16.52 -6.41
CA LEU A 82 -19.28 -15.57 -7.52
C LEU A 82 -20.18 -15.95 -8.70
N ARG A 83 -20.29 -17.25 -9.02
CA ARG A 83 -21.20 -17.75 -10.06
C ARG A 83 -22.66 -17.35 -9.79
N ARG A 84 -23.11 -17.45 -8.53
CA ARG A 84 -24.47 -17.05 -8.13
C ARG A 84 -24.73 -15.56 -8.31
N LYS A 85 -23.69 -14.73 -8.23
CA LYS A 85 -23.77 -13.27 -8.41
C LYS A 85 -23.81 -12.83 -9.87
N ARG A 86 -23.61 -13.74 -10.84
CA ARG A 86 -23.77 -13.50 -12.28
C ARG A 86 -22.99 -12.27 -12.78
N PHE A 87 -21.73 -12.14 -12.36
CA PHE A 87 -20.82 -11.15 -12.94
C PHE A 87 -20.57 -11.47 -14.42
N ASP A 88 -20.59 -10.45 -15.27
CA ASP A 88 -20.33 -10.55 -16.72
C ASP A 88 -18.93 -10.05 -17.11
N LEU A 89 -18.28 -9.29 -16.22
CA LEU A 89 -16.88 -8.90 -16.30
C LEU A 89 -16.13 -9.20 -15.00
N ALA A 90 -14.93 -9.77 -15.10
CA ALA A 90 -13.96 -9.84 -14.02
C ALA A 90 -12.65 -9.14 -14.39
N ILE A 91 -12.20 -8.22 -13.54
CA ILE A 91 -10.90 -7.56 -13.64
C ILE A 91 -9.99 -8.14 -12.56
N VAL A 92 -8.93 -8.83 -12.96
CA VAL A 92 -8.05 -9.59 -12.05
C VAL A 92 -6.72 -8.86 -11.85
N LEU A 93 -6.63 -8.09 -10.76
CA LEU A 93 -5.46 -7.28 -10.45
C LEU A 93 -4.28 -8.06 -9.85
N PRO A 94 -4.46 -9.06 -8.95
CA PRO A 94 -3.36 -9.94 -8.55
C PRO A 94 -2.77 -10.67 -9.73
N ASN A 95 -1.51 -11.12 -9.63
CA ASN A 95 -0.84 -11.90 -10.68
C ASN A 95 -0.91 -13.42 -10.47
N SER A 96 -1.42 -13.88 -9.33
CA SER A 96 -1.39 -15.30 -8.98
C SER A 96 -2.27 -16.15 -9.89
N PHE A 97 -1.86 -17.39 -10.16
CA PHE A 97 -2.69 -18.37 -10.87
C PHE A 97 -4.07 -18.58 -10.22
N SER A 98 -4.09 -18.72 -8.89
CA SER A 98 -5.31 -18.95 -8.10
C SER A 98 -6.35 -17.83 -8.23
N SER A 99 -5.91 -16.58 -8.42
CA SER A 99 -6.83 -15.44 -8.60
C SER A 99 -7.58 -15.50 -9.93
N ALA A 100 -6.93 -15.96 -11.01
CA ALA A 100 -7.57 -16.17 -12.31
C ALA A 100 -8.43 -17.43 -12.33
N LEU A 101 -7.96 -18.52 -11.70
CA LEU A 101 -8.71 -19.77 -11.60
C LEU A 101 -10.07 -19.58 -10.91
N MET A 102 -10.11 -18.79 -9.84
CA MET A 102 -11.33 -18.49 -9.10
C MET A 102 -12.42 -17.87 -10.01
N VAL A 103 -12.07 -16.85 -10.81
CA VAL A 103 -13.04 -16.19 -11.71
C VAL A 103 -13.36 -17.02 -12.95
N PHE A 104 -12.42 -17.86 -13.40
CA PHE A 104 -12.64 -18.82 -14.47
C PHE A 104 -13.66 -19.88 -14.08
N LEU A 105 -13.49 -20.51 -12.91
CA LEU A 105 -14.44 -21.51 -12.38
C LEU A 105 -15.80 -20.89 -12.03
N ALA A 106 -15.85 -19.61 -11.68
CA ALA A 106 -17.11 -18.90 -11.51
C ALA A 106 -17.92 -18.79 -12.83
N GLY A 107 -17.28 -18.99 -13.98
CA GLY A 107 -17.92 -18.90 -15.30
C GLY A 107 -18.22 -17.47 -15.73
N ILE A 108 -17.49 -16.48 -15.21
CA ILE A 108 -17.62 -15.08 -15.61
C ILE A 108 -17.15 -14.95 -17.06
N THR A 109 -17.95 -14.43 -17.97
CA THR A 109 -17.74 -14.55 -19.42
C THR A 109 -16.53 -13.77 -19.93
N ARG A 110 -16.34 -12.52 -19.49
CA ARG A 110 -15.17 -11.68 -19.82
C ARG A 110 -14.24 -11.55 -18.61
N ARG A 111 -12.96 -11.86 -18.78
CA ARG A 111 -11.94 -11.92 -17.71
C ARG A 111 -10.65 -11.25 -18.19
N VAL A 112 -10.31 -10.13 -17.55
CA VAL A 112 -9.20 -9.25 -17.95
C VAL A 112 -8.09 -9.28 -16.90
N GLY A 113 -6.84 -9.35 -17.32
CA GLY A 113 -5.69 -9.23 -16.42
C GLY A 113 -4.37 -9.61 -17.10
N TYR A 114 -3.26 -9.54 -16.36
CA TYR A 114 -1.95 -9.92 -16.90
C TYR A 114 -1.75 -11.43 -17.00
N SER A 115 -1.16 -11.90 -18.09
CA SER A 115 -0.67 -13.26 -18.31
C SER A 115 0.61 -13.53 -17.51
N ARG A 116 0.47 -13.73 -16.20
CA ARG A 116 1.54 -14.12 -15.27
C ARG A 116 1.30 -15.55 -14.79
N GLU A 117 2.35 -16.25 -14.40
CA GLU A 117 2.26 -17.62 -13.82
C GLU A 117 1.45 -18.62 -14.68
N GLY A 118 1.53 -18.52 -16.01
CA GLY A 118 0.85 -19.45 -16.92
C GLY A 118 -0.69 -19.34 -16.96
N ARG A 119 -1.29 -18.34 -16.28
CA ARG A 119 -2.76 -18.22 -16.17
C ARG A 119 -3.46 -17.66 -17.41
N GLY A 120 -2.72 -17.32 -18.47
CA GLY A 120 -3.22 -16.59 -19.63
C GLY A 120 -4.41 -17.28 -20.33
N PHE A 121 -4.44 -18.61 -20.37
CA PHE A 121 -5.55 -19.38 -20.97
C PHE A 121 -6.88 -19.21 -20.22
N MET A 122 -6.85 -18.77 -18.97
CA MET A 122 -8.05 -18.49 -18.18
C MET A 122 -8.60 -17.09 -18.43
N LEU A 123 -7.85 -16.21 -19.09
CA LEU A 123 -8.22 -14.81 -19.32
C LEU A 123 -8.71 -14.66 -20.77
N THR A 124 -9.81 -13.92 -20.96
CA THR A 124 -10.30 -13.60 -22.32
C THR A 124 -9.51 -12.45 -22.92
N ASP A 125 -9.15 -11.48 -22.09
CA ASP A 125 -8.37 -10.30 -22.46
C ASP A 125 -7.07 -10.33 -21.66
N SER A 126 -6.08 -11.02 -22.21
CA SER A 126 -4.83 -11.36 -21.53
C SER A 126 -3.73 -10.39 -21.91
N LEU A 127 -3.26 -9.59 -20.94
CA LEU A 127 -2.17 -8.62 -21.15
C LEU A 127 -0.82 -9.27 -20.93
N GLN A 128 0.14 -9.00 -21.80
CA GLN A 128 1.53 -9.39 -21.52
C GLN A 128 2.16 -8.38 -20.55
N PRO A 129 2.89 -8.84 -19.53
CA PRO A 129 3.64 -7.92 -18.67
C PRO A 129 4.71 -7.19 -19.51
N PRO A 130 5.11 -5.96 -19.13
CA PRO A 130 6.20 -5.25 -19.80
C PRO A 130 7.47 -6.11 -19.80
N ARG A 131 8.12 -6.23 -20.96
CA ARG A 131 9.29 -7.07 -21.14
C ARG A 131 10.39 -6.37 -21.93
N ASN A 132 11.63 -6.70 -21.60
CA ASN A 132 12.82 -6.44 -22.41
C ASN A 132 13.47 -7.79 -22.70
N GLY A 133 13.33 -8.27 -23.94
CA GLY A 133 13.64 -9.65 -24.30
C GLY A 133 12.80 -10.64 -23.48
N SER A 134 13.46 -11.58 -22.80
CA SER A 134 12.79 -12.60 -21.98
C SER A 134 12.41 -12.09 -20.57
N GLN A 135 13.02 -11.00 -20.11
CA GLN A 135 12.90 -10.51 -18.74
C GLN A 135 11.71 -9.56 -18.59
N ILE A 136 11.00 -9.69 -17.47
CA ILE A 136 9.94 -8.75 -17.09
C ILE A 136 10.60 -7.49 -16.54
N VAL A 137 10.17 -6.34 -17.03
CA VAL A 137 10.69 -5.04 -16.59
C VAL A 137 9.72 -4.43 -15.58
N PRO A 138 10.22 -3.94 -14.43
CA PRO A 138 9.39 -3.23 -13.47
C PRO A 138 8.92 -1.90 -14.04
N ILE A 139 7.64 -1.61 -13.86
CA ILE A 139 7.02 -0.32 -14.12
C ILE A 139 6.27 0.12 -12.86
N PRO A 140 5.96 1.41 -12.70
CA PRO A 140 5.13 1.87 -11.59
C PRO A 140 3.83 1.06 -11.50
N MET A 141 3.48 0.58 -10.31
CA MET A 141 2.33 -0.31 -10.15
C MET A 141 1.01 0.38 -10.48
N VAL A 142 0.90 1.70 -10.31
CA VAL A 142 -0.25 2.47 -10.80
C VAL A 142 -0.41 2.29 -12.32
N GLU A 143 0.67 2.52 -13.08
CA GLU A 143 0.70 2.31 -14.54
C GLU A 143 0.38 0.85 -14.88
N TYR A 144 0.93 -0.10 -14.11
CA TYR A 144 0.64 -1.53 -14.29
C TYR A 144 -0.87 -1.80 -14.22
N TYR A 145 -1.57 -1.26 -13.21
CA TYR A 145 -3.02 -1.45 -13.06
C TYR A 145 -3.84 -0.64 -14.07
N LEU A 146 -3.45 0.58 -14.41
CA LEU A 146 -4.14 1.40 -15.42
C LEU A 146 -4.12 0.75 -16.81
N ARG A 147 -3.03 0.09 -17.19
CA ARG A 147 -2.95 -0.68 -18.45
C ARG A 147 -4.02 -1.76 -18.58
N ILE A 148 -4.47 -2.34 -17.47
CA ILE A 148 -5.59 -3.30 -17.49
C ILE A 148 -6.87 -2.58 -17.95
N THR A 149 -7.10 -1.36 -17.48
CA THR A 149 -8.27 -0.55 -17.88
C THR A 149 -8.20 -0.08 -19.33
N ASP A 150 -6.99 0.14 -19.87
CA ASP A 150 -6.81 0.50 -21.28
C ASP A 150 -7.34 -0.59 -22.23
N THR A 151 -7.26 -1.87 -21.85
CA THR A 151 -7.83 -2.97 -22.67
C THR A 151 -9.35 -2.95 -22.77
N LEU A 152 -10.00 -2.33 -21.80
CA LEU A 152 -11.44 -2.06 -21.82
C LEU A 152 -11.77 -0.73 -22.51
N LYS A 153 -10.76 -0.03 -23.07
CA LYS A 153 -10.86 1.28 -23.70
C LYS A 153 -11.41 2.34 -22.74
N CYS A 154 -11.12 2.18 -21.45
CA CYS A 154 -11.44 3.17 -20.42
C CYS A 154 -10.51 4.38 -20.58
N PRO A 155 -11.03 5.62 -20.57
CA PRO A 155 -10.16 6.80 -20.50
C PRO A 155 -9.48 6.85 -19.13
N ARG A 156 -8.17 7.12 -19.12
CA ARG A 156 -7.42 7.32 -17.87
C ARG A 156 -7.87 8.60 -17.19
N ILE A 157 -8.34 8.50 -15.95
CA ILE A 157 -8.90 9.63 -15.19
C ILE A 157 -7.86 10.31 -14.31
N THR A 158 -6.99 9.53 -13.69
CA THR A 158 -5.93 9.99 -12.79
C THR A 158 -4.84 8.94 -12.69
N GLU A 159 -3.64 9.36 -12.33
CA GLU A 159 -2.50 8.50 -11.97
C GLU A 159 -2.13 8.64 -10.48
N THR A 160 -2.86 9.47 -9.75
CA THR A 160 -2.64 9.69 -8.32
C THR A 160 -3.53 8.75 -7.51
N PRO A 161 -2.95 7.86 -6.69
CA PRO A 161 -3.70 7.08 -5.71
C PRO A 161 -4.46 7.96 -4.75
N GLU A 162 -5.61 7.48 -4.29
CA GLU A 162 -6.46 8.21 -3.36
C GLU A 162 -7.05 7.28 -2.33
N LEU A 163 -7.23 7.81 -1.13
CA LEU A 163 -7.87 7.13 -0.03
C LEU A 163 -8.90 8.07 0.61
N SER A 164 -9.86 7.49 1.30
CA SER A 164 -10.90 8.23 2.01
C SER A 164 -10.94 7.74 3.44
N VAL A 165 -10.85 8.67 4.39
CA VAL A 165 -10.92 8.37 5.82
C VAL A 165 -12.35 8.61 6.32
N SER A 166 -12.89 7.68 7.09
CA SER A 166 -14.21 7.84 7.70
C SER A 166 -14.19 8.93 8.79
N SER A 167 -15.35 9.54 9.05
CA SER A 167 -15.48 10.51 10.14
C SER A 167 -15.19 9.91 11.52
N ILE A 168 -15.46 8.61 11.69
CA ILE A 168 -15.15 7.85 12.91
C ILE A 168 -13.64 7.74 13.07
N ALA A 169 -12.92 7.30 12.03
CA ALA A 169 -11.47 7.16 12.09
C ALA A 169 -10.74 8.49 12.33
N ARG A 170 -11.21 9.59 11.70
CA ARG A 170 -10.70 10.95 11.99
C ARG A 170 -10.92 11.35 13.44
N ARG A 171 -12.07 11.03 14.02
CA ARG A 171 -12.37 11.34 15.42
C ARG A 171 -11.46 10.56 16.35
N GLU A 172 -11.27 9.26 16.10
CA GLU A 172 -10.38 8.43 16.91
C GLU A 172 -8.91 8.90 16.83
N ALA A 173 -8.41 9.22 15.64
CA ALA A 173 -7.07 9.81 15.49
C ALA A 173 -6.95 11.14 16.24
N LYS A 174 -7.98 11.99 16.18
CA LYS A 174 -8.02 13.23 16.97
C LYS A 174 -7.98 12.96 18.47
N THR A 175 -8.73 11.98 18.97
CA THR A 175 -8.69 11.59 20.39
C THR A 175 -7.31 11.09 20.80
N ILE A 176 -6.64 10.28 19.96
CA ILE A 176 -5.27 9.83 20.21
C ILE A 176 -4.34 11.05 20.29
N PHE A 177 -4.49 11.99 19.37
CA PHE A 177 -3.69 13.20 19.34
C PHE A 177 -3.89 14.05 20.61
N GLU A 178 -5.14 14.29 21.01
CA GLU A 178 -5.48 15.01 22.23
C GLU A 178 -4.96 14.30 23.50
N GLN A 179 -5.06 12.96 23.57
CA GLN A 179 -4.61 12.16 24.72
C GLN A 179 -3.11 12.32 24.99
N PHE A 180 -2.30 12.44 23.95
CA PHE A 180 -0.85 12.58 24.07
C PHE A 180 -0.37 14.04 23.94
N GLY A 181 -1.29 15.02 23.96
CA GLY A 181 -0.94 16.44 23.83
C GLY A 181 -0.44 16.86 22.43
N LEU A 182 -0.71 16.04 21.42
CA LEU A 182 -0.29 16.22 20.03
C LEU A 182 -1.31 17.12 19.29
N GLY A 183 -1.30 18.43 19.50
CA GLY A 183 -2.32 19.28 18.87
C GLY A 183 -2.09 20.79 18.86
N ASN A 184 -0.98 21.28 19.43
CA ASN A 184 -0.73 22.71 19.64
C ASN A 184 0.11 23.35 18.51
N ASN A 185 -0.28 23.19 17.24
CA ASN A 185 0.49 23.66 16.06
C ASN A 185 1.91 23.07 15.90
N ALA A 186 2.32 22.14 16.75
CA ALA A 186 3.60 21.48 16.62
C ALA A 186 3.56 20.47 15.46
N MET A 187 4.61 20.48 14.65
CA MET A 187 4.83 19.54 13.56
C MET A 187 4.77 18.10 14.10
N THR A 188 4.05 17.21 13.41
CA THR A 188 3.94 15.79 13.81
C THR A 188 4.64 14.90 12.79
N VAL A 189 5.69 14.21 13.24
CA VAL A 189 6.43 13.21 12.47
C VAL A 189 5.93 11.81 12.86
N VAL A 190 5.56 11.02 11.87
CA VAL A 190 5.13 9.63 12.05
C VAL A 190 6.20 8.68 11.52
N MET A 191 6.70 7.81 12.39
CA MET A 191 7.63 6.74 12.06
C MET A 191 6.92 5.38 12.02
N ILE A 192 7.10 4.67 10.91
CA ILE A 192 6.56 3.33 10.69
C ILE A 192 7.72 2.38 10.38
N PRO A 193 8.35 1.81 11.43
CA PRO A 193 9.62 1.07 11.33
C PRO A 193 9.44 -0.39 10.92
N GLY A 194 8.19 -0.85 10.78
CA GLY A 194 7.86 -2.21 10.43
C GLY A 194 8.04 -2.55 8.95
N ALA A 195 8.00 -3.84 8.65
CA ALA A 195 7.91 -4.36 7.29
C ALA A 195 7.28 -5.76 7.24
N ALA A 196 5.96 -5.82 7.08
CA ALA A 196 5.19 -7.08 6.91
C ALA A 196 5.69 -8.01 5.78
N TYR A 197 6.48 -7.50 4.83
CA TYR A 197 7.09 -8.33 3.79
C TYR A 197 8.17 -9.27 4.34
N GLY A 198 8.93 -8.83 5.34
CA GLY A 198 10.03 -9.57 5.96
C GLY A 198 11.17 -8.66 6.45
N SER A 199 12.00 -9.21 7.34
CA SER A 199 13.07 -8.49 8.05
C SER A 199 14.14 -7.86 7.15
N SER A 200 14.30 -8.34 5.91
CA SER A 200 15.18 -7.75 4.88
C SER A 200 14.85 -6.30 4.50
N LYS A 201 13.69 -5.78 4.91
CA LYS A 201 13.29 -4.39 4.70
C LYS A 201 13.37 -3.55 5.97
N CYS A 202 13.73 -4.14 7.11
CA CYS A 202 13.76 -3.43 8.38
C CYS A 202 15.08 -2.67 8.52
N TRP A 203 14.99 -1.36 8.66
CA TRP A 203 16.11 -0.54 9.11
C TRP A 203 16.35 -0.72 10.61
N LYS A 204 17.56 -0.39 11.07
CA LYS A 204 18.01 -0.63 12.44
C LYS A 204 17.20 0.19 13.47
N PRO A 205 16.75 -0.42 14.59
CA PRO A 205 16.07 0.32 15.66
C PRO A 205 16.88 1.50 16.20
N GLU A 206 18.18 1.31 16.44
CA GLU A 206 19.08 2.35 16.95
C GLU A 206 19.21 3.53 15.97
N TYR A 207 19.10 3.28 14.66
CA TYR A 207 19.15 4.33 13.65
C TYR A 207 17.84 5.13 13.61
N PHE A 208 16.68 4.46 13.75
CA PHE A 208 15.40 5.15 13.91
C PHE A 208 15.38 6.03 15.18
N ALA A 209 15.94 5.54 16.28
CA ALA A 209 16.03 6.28 17.54
C ALA A 209 16.88 7.55 17.39
N GLU A 210 18.05 7.46 16.75
CA GLU A 210 18.90 8.63 16.50
C GLU A 210 18.19 9.69 15.64
N VAL A 211 17.54 9.27 14.54
CA VAL A 211 16.76 10.18 13.68
C VAL A 211 15.66 10.85 14.48
N ALA A 212 14.93 10.08 15.30
CA ALA A 212 13.84 10.58 16.11
C ALA A 212 14.30 11.65 17.10
N ASP A 213 15.36 11.36 17.87
CA ASP A 213 15.93 12.30 18.83
C ASP A 213 16.40 13.59 18.15
N ARG A 214 17.14 13.48 17.05
CA ARG A 214 17.66 14.66 16.34
C ARG A 214 16.56 15.52 15.73
N LEU A 215 15.47 14.91 15.23
CA LEU A 215 14.33 15.68 14.73
C LEU A 215 13.58 16.40 15.86
N ILE A 216 13.43 15.76 17.03
CA ILE A 216 12.85 16.38 18.22
C ILE A 216 13.71 17.57 18.66
N GLU A 217 15.03 17.38 18.79
CA GLU A 217 15.97 18.41 19.22
C GLU A 217 16.04 19.59 18.25
N GLN A 218 16.05 19.32 16.94
CA GLN A 218 16.21 20.36 15.92
C GLN A 218 14.91 21.15 15.64
N TYR A 219 13.75 20.50 15.72
CA TYR A 219 12.48 21.09 15.28
C TYR A 219 11.43 21.22 16.38
N GLY A 220 11.66 20.66 17.57
CA GLY A 220 10.64 20.61 18.64
C GLY A 220 9.37 19.89 18.21
N CYS A 221 9.49 18.90 17.30
CA CYS A 221 8.34 18.21 16.74
C CYS A 221 7.81 17.11 17.66
N ASN A 222 6.53 16.80 17.49
CA ASN A 222 5.93 15.59 18.01
C ASN A 222 6.38 14.38 17.21
N LEU A 223 6.75 13.29 17.89
CA LEU A 223 7.17 12.05 17.23
C LEU A 223 6.29 10.87 17.65
N LEU A 224 5.69 10.22 16.66
CA LEU A 224 4.83 9.04 16.83
C LEU A 224 5.48 7.83 16.18
N ILE A 225 5.66 6.75 16.94
CA ILE A 225 6.11 5.46 16.43
C ILE A 225 4.91 4.52 16.36
N ILE A 226 4.61 4.00 15.18
CA ILE A 226 3.44 3.14 14.95
C ILE A 226 3.89 1.81 14.33
N PRO A 227 3.96 0.72 15.11
CA PRO A 227 4.22 -0.61 14.58
C PRO A 227 2.95 -1.29 14.04
N GLY A 228 3.13 -2.29 13.19
CA GLY A 228 2.11 -3.30 12.93
C GLY A 228 2.01 -4.37 14.04
N PRO A 229 1.04 -5.30 13.93
CA PRO A 229 0.75 -6.28 14.98
C PRO A 229 1.92 -7.20 15.37
N GLU A 230 2.77 -7.55 14.41
CA GLU A 230 3.92 -8.43 14.60
C GLU A 230 5.24 -7.64 14.79
N GLU A 231 5.14 -6.32 14.94
CA GLU A 231 6.27 -5.38 14.89
C GLU A 231 6.39 -4.57 16.19
N VAL A 232 5.63 -4.93 17.22
CA VAL A 232 5.58 -4.23 18.51
C VAL A 232 6.96 -4.17 19.18
N GLU A 233 7.73 -5.26 19.13
CA GLU A 233 9.09 -5.27 19.71
C GLU A 233 10.03 -4.28 19.00
N ILE A 234 9.91 -4.12 17.68
CA ILE A 234 10.71 -3.12 16.93
C ILE A 234 10.46 -1.72 17.48
N ALA A 235 9.20 -1.37 17.76
CA ALA A 235 8.87 -0.06 18.33
C ALA A 235 9.38 0.11 19.77
N ARG A 236 9.44 -0.97 20.56
CA ARG A 236 10.01 -0.96 21.91
C ARG A 236 11.53 -0.82 21.88
N ASP A 237 12.20 -1.52 20.97
CA ASP A 237 13.65 -1.41 20.79
C ASP A 237 14.03 0.03 20.41
N ILE A 238 13.29 0.65 19.49
CA ILE A 238 13.49 2.07 19.14
C ILE A 238 13.28 2.96 20.38
N GLN A 239 12.18 2.76 21.11
CA GLN A 239 11.90 3.55 22.31
C GLN A 239 12.99 3.39 23.38
N GLY A 240 13.58 2.20 23.53
CA GLY A 240 14.64 1.91 24.49
C GLY A 240 15.97 2.59 24.16
N GLU A 241 16.25 2.82 22.88
CA GLU A 241 17.47 3.50 22.41
C GLU A 241 17.33 5.03 22.38
N MET A 242 16.11 5.57 22.44
CA MET A 242 15.85 7.01 22.41
C MET A 242 16.18 7.71 23.73
N LYS A 243 16.66 8.95 23.63
CA LYS A 243 16.90 9.86 24.76
C LYS A 243 15.65 10.69 25.10
N ASN A 244 14.88 11.07 24.08
CA ASN A 244 13.61 11.77 24.24
C ASN A 244 12.45 10.77 24.39
N SER A 245 11.29 11.25 24.84
CA SER A 245 10.10 10.40 25.02
C SER A 245 9.19 10.43 23.78
N PRO A 246 9.20 9.40 22.92
CA PRO A 246 8.26 9.32 21.81
C PRO A 246 6.86 8.91 22.28
N VAL A 247 5.86 9.18 21.44
CA VAL A 247 4.54 8.52 21.57
C VAL A 247 4.59 7.21 20.79
N VAL A 248 4.47 6.08 21.49
CA VAL A 248 4.48 4.74 20.88
C VAL A 248 3.08 4.15 20.89
N LEU A 249 2.48 3.95 19.71
CA LEU A 249 1.13 3.42 19.56
C LEU A 249 1.14 1.91 19.31
N ALA A 250 1.64 1.16 20.29
CA ALA A 250 1.86 -0.28 20.18
C ALA A 250 0.92 -1.15 21.07
N ASN A 251 0.16 -0.54 21.98
CA ASN A 251 -0.78 -1.27 22.85
C ASN A 251 -2.04 -0.45 23.18
N PRO A 252 -3.20 -0.74 22.55
CA PRO A 252 -3.36 -1.68 21.43
C PRO A 252 -2.67 -1.17 20.15
N VAL A 253 -2.38 -2.09 19.24
CA VAL A 253 -1.86 -1.73 17.90
C VAL A 253 -2.95 -0.99 17.10
N VAL A 254 -2.55 0.07 16.41
CA VAL A 254 -3.44 0.93 15.64
C VAL A 254 -4.03 0.19 14.43
N PRO A 255 -5.36 0.13 14.27
CA PRO A 255 -6.00 -0.41 13.07
C PRO A 255 -5.68 0.41 11.82
N LEU A 256 -5.69 -0.23 10.63
CA LEU A 256 -5.29 0.43 9.37
C LEU A 256 -6.11 1.69 9.02
N ASP A 257 -7.40 1.69 9.30
CA ASP A 257 -8.30 2.83 9.10
C ASP A 257 -7.93 4.03 9.99
N ILE A 258 -7.50 3.76 11.22
CA ILE A 258 -7.03 4.80 12.15
C ILE A 258 -5.62 5.27 11.77
N LEU A 259 -4.75 4.36 11.33
CA LEU A 259 -3.43 4.70 10.80
C LEU A 259 -3.54 5.64 9.59
N MET A 260 -4.51 5.41 8.71
CA MET A 260 -4.79 6.32 7.59
C MET A 260 -5.14 7.73 8.09
N ALA A 261 -5.99 7.85 9.11
CA ALA A 261 -6.37 9.13 9.70
C ALA A 261 -5.19 9.85 10.37
N ILE A 262 -4.31 9.10 11.05
CA ILE A 262 -3.09 9.65 11.66
C ILE A 262 -2.14 10.16 10.57
N ILE A 263 -1.92 9.37 9.50
CA ILE A 263 -1.07 9.80 8.38
C ILE A 263 -1.67 11.00 7.66
N GLU A 264 -2.99 11.03 7.39
CA GLU A 264 -3.69 12.19 6.81
C GLU A 264 -3.40 13.47 7.60
N SER A 265 -3.28 13.35 8.93
CA SER A 265 -3.04 14.48 9.86
C SER A 265 -1.56 14.73 10.17
N SER A 266 -0.64 13.93 9.62
CA SER A 266 0.80 14.06 9.86
C SER A 266 1.45 15.14 8.98
N SER A 267 2.58 15.68 9.44
CA SER A 267 3.38 16.65 8.69
C SER A 267 4.48 15.99 7.86
N LEU A 268 5.05 14.89 8.38
CA LEU A 268 6.09 14.08 7.71
C LEU A 268 5.92 12.61 8.10
N VAL A 269 6.10 11.72 7.14
CA VAL A 269 6.15 10.27 7.39
C VAL A 269 7.55 9.74 7.07
N ILE A 270 8.12 8.94 7.97
CA ILE A 270 9.38 8.23 7.78
C ILE A 270 9.11 6.73 7.94
N THR A 271 9.47 5.92 6.95
CA THR A 271 9.10 4.50 6.95
C THR A 271 10.04 3.66 6.11
N ASN A 272 10.07 2.35 6.40
CA ASN A 272 10.62 1.36 5.47
C ASN A 272 9.71 1.20 4.24
N ASP A 273 10.13 0.39 3.26
CA ASP A 273 9.28 0.04 2.12
C ASP A 273 8.12 -0.93 2.49
N THR A 274 7.09 -0.38 3.14
CA THR A 274 5.90 -1.08 3.64
C THR A 274 4.59 -0.41 3.18
N GLY A 275 3.46 -1.10 3.32
CA GLY A 275 2.14 -0.66 2.86
C GLY A 275 1.78 0.80 3.24
N PRO A 276 1.96 1.22 4.51
CA PRO A 276 1.63 2.58 4.96
C PRO A 276 2.32 3.73 4.22
N ARG A 277 3.49 3.51 3.58
CA ARG A 277 4.10 4.56 2.74
C ARG A 277 3.17 5.02 1.63
N HIS A 278 2.34 4.11 1.11
CA HIS A 278 1.39 4.42 0.05
C HIS A 278 0.20 5.24 0.57
N PHE A 279 -0.10 5.18 1.88
CA PHE A 279 -1.09 6.07 2.49
C PHE A 279 -0.57 7.51 2.49
N ALA A 280 0.69 7.72 2.84
CA ALA A 280 1.32 9.04 2.77
C ALA A 280 1.28 9.60 1.35
N VAL A 281 1.57 8.77 0.33
CA VAL A 281 1.43 9.15 -1.07
C VAL A 281 -0.01 9.52 -1.43
N ALA A 282 -1.00 8.71 -1.03
CA ALA A 282 -2.41 8.94 -1.34
C ALA A 282 -3.01 10.18 -0.65
N PHE A 283 -2.49 10.55 0.53
CA PHE A 283 -2.85 11.78 1.24
C PHE A 283 -1.94 12.97 0.93
N ASP A 284 -1.01 12.81 -0.02
CA ASP A 284 -0.06 13.83 -0.44
C ASP A 284 0.79 14.42 0.71
N ARG A 285 1.19 13.55 1.64
CA ARG A 285 2.07 13.88 2.77
C ARG A 285 3.55 13.78 2.36
N PRO A 286 4.42 14.69 2.84
CA PRO A 286 5.86 14.51 2.75
C PRO A 286 6.31 13.17 3.32
N LEU A 287 7.20 12.48 2.61
CA LEU A 287 7.54 11.08 2.88
C LEU A 287 9.03 10.80 2.66
N VAL A 288 9.70 10.23 3.66
CA VAL A 288 11.02 9.60 3.52
C VAL A 288 10.85 8.09 3.58
N VAL A 289 11.37 7.39 2.58
CA VAL A 289 11.29 5.93 2.48
C VAL A 289 12.68 5.33 2.50
N ILE A 290 12.94 4.43 3.43
CA ILE A 290 14.18 3.64 3.48
C ILE A 290 13.92 2.32 2.74
N MET A 291 14.68 2.05 1.68
CA MET A 291 14.44 0.94 0.78
C MET A 291 15.73 0.16 0.46
N GLY A 292 15.70 -1.15 0.73
CA GLY A 292 16.79 -2.06 0.39
C GLY A 292 16.44 -3.01 -0.75
N PRO A 293 15.80 -4.16 -0.47
CA PRO A 293 15.76 -5.32 -1.36
C PRO A 293 14.80 -5.21 -2.54
N THR A 294 13.90 -4.22 -2.54
CA THR A 294 12.88 -4.02 -3.57
C THR A 294 13.33 -3.04 -4.63
N ASP A 295 12.83 -3.21 -5.86
CA ASP A 295 13.07 -2.28 -6.95
C ASP A 295 12.21 -1.01 -6.80
N PRO A 296 12.82 0.19 -6.71
CA PRO A 296 12.09 1.43 -6.48
C PRO A 296 11.13 1.77 -7.62
N ARG A 297 11.41 1.29 -8.85
CA ARG A 297 10.61 1.58 -10.05
C ARG A 297 9.16 1.13 -9.94
N TYR A 298 8.87 0.09 -9.15
CA TYR A 298 7.49 -0.33 -8.87
C TYR A 298 6.67 0.74 -8.15
N THR A 299 7.33 1.65 -7.44
CA THR A 299 6.72 2.63 -6.54
C THR A 299 7.12 4.08 -6.87
N ASN A 300 7.70 4.32 -8.05
CA ASN A 300 8.13 5.64 -8.51
C ASN A 300 6.91 6.54 -8.75
N LEU A 301 6.46 7.19 -7.68
CA LEU A 301 5.25 8.00 -7.64
C LEU A 301 5.40 9.10 -6.58
N ASN A 302 4.80 10.27 -6.84
CA ASN A 302 4.84 11.44 -5.96
C ASN A 302 6.28 11.82 -5.51
N LEU A 303 7.24 11.75 -6.43
CA LEU A 303 8.65 12.03 -6.14
C LEU A 303 8.95 13.50 -5.81
N GLN A 304 7.97 14.39 -5.95
CA GLN A 304 8.09 15.79 -5.53
C GLN A 304 8.02 15.94 -4.00
N LYS A 305 7.28 15.04 -3.33
CA LYS A 305 7.13 15.00 -1.86
C LYS A 305 7.69 13.72 -1.23
N THR A 306 8.25 12.82 -2.03
CA THR A 306 8.82 11.55 -1.58
C THR A 306 10.30 11.48 -1.87
N ILE A 307 11.12 11.27 -0.84
CA ILE A 307 12.53 10.95 -0.98
C ILE A 307 12.72 9.47 -0.65
N VAL A 308 13.22 8.70 -1.62
CA VAL A 308 13.56 7.28 -1.43
C VAL A 308 15.07 7.20 -1.22
N LEU A 309 15.47 6.76 -0.03
CA LEU A 309 16.84 6.48 0.34
C LEU A 309 17.15 5.01 0.08
N ARG A 310 18.20 4.75 -0.68
CA ARG A 310 18.57 3.43 -1.17
C ARG A 310 20.05 3.38 -1.49
N GLU A 311 20.65 2.25 -1.16
CA GLU A 311 21.99 1.89 -1.61
C GLU A 311 21.91 0.88 -2.76
N ASP A 312 22.55 1.19 -3.89
CA ASP A 312 22.58 0.32 -5.06
C ASP A 312 23.74 -0.68 -4.95
N LEU A 313 23.39 -1.95 -4.70
CA LEU A 313 24.34 -3.06 -4.53
C LEU A 313 24.23 -4.08 -5.67
N ASP A 314 25.27 -4.88 -5.86
CA ASP A 314 25.31 -5.99 -6.83
C ASP A 314 24.16 -7.01 -6.66
N CYS A 315 23.71 -7.21 -5.41
CA CYS A 315 22.60 -8.10 -5.09
C CYS A 315 21.22 -7.45 -5.12
N SER A 316 21.14 -6.12 -5.26
CA SER A 316 19.88 -5.39 -5.16
C SER A 316 19.39 -4.98 -6.55
N PRO A 317 18.10 -5.14 -6.88
CA PRO A 317 17.00 -5.68 -6.05
C PRO A 317 16.97 -7.21 -6.00
N CYS A 318 16.98 -7.81 -4.80
CA CYS A 318 16.88 -9.27 -4.63
C CYS A 318 15.46 -9.78 -4.39
N HIS A 319 14.56 -8.92 -3.88
CA HIS A 319 13.19 -9.29 -3.48
C HIS A 319 13.11 -10.50 -2.52
N LEU A 320 14.13 -10.72 -1.69
CA LEU A 320 14.10 -11.75 -0.64
C LEU A 320 13.43 -11.20 0.61
N LYS A 321 12.72 -12.06 1.37
CA LYS A 321 12.09 -11.66 2.65
C LYS A 321 13.08 -11.55 3.80
N VAL A 322 14.11 -12.40 3.77
CA VAL A 322 15.21 -12.45 4.76
C VAL A 322 16.51 -12.28 4.00
N CYS A 323 17.39 -11.40 4.49
CA CYS A 323 18.68 -11.17 3.85
C CYS A 323 19.63 -12.36 4.15
N PRO A 324 20.24 -12.98 3.13
CA PRO A 324 21.23 -14.04 3.33
C PRO A 324 22.67 -13.51 3.47
N ARG A 325 22.86 -12.19 3.47
CA ARG A 325 24.16 -11.50 3.55
C ARG A 325 24.22 -10.66 4.84
N ASP A 326 24.86 -9.50 4.78
CA ASP A 326 25.13 -8.56 5.87
C ASP A 326 24.10 -7.41 5.97
N HIS A 327 23.00 -7.48 5.21
CA HIS A 327 21.95 -6.46 5.20
C HIS A 327 22.44 -5.05 4.77
N ARG A 328 23.56 -4.98 4.03
CA ARG A 328 24.22 -3.71 3.66
C ARG A 328 23.31 -2.70 2.96
N CYS A 329 22.31 -3.16 2.19
CA CYS A 329 21.34 -2.27 1.53
C CYS A 329 20.48 -1.45 2.49
N MET A 330 20.36 -1.88 3.75
CA MET A 330 19.67 -1.14 4.81
C MET A 330 20.69 -0.49 5.75
N THR A 331 21.79 -1.16 6.10
CA THR A 331 22.75 -0.62 7.08
C THR A 331 23.66 0.46 6.53
N ALA A 332 23.84 0.58 5.21
CA ALA A 332 24.63 1.64 4.59
C ALA A 332 23.90 2.99 4.52
N ILE A 333 22.57 2.97 4.72
CA ILE A 333 21.76 4.19 4.86
C ILE A 333 21.90 4.62 6.31
N GLU A 334 22.64 5.70 6.56
CA GLU A 334 22.96 6.17 7.90
C GLU A 334 21.90 7.19 8.38
N PRO A 335 21.79 7.44 9.71
CA PRO A 335 20.85 8.42 10.25
C PRO A 335 20.94 9.81 9.62
N ASP A 336 22.15 10.27 9.28
CA ASP A 336 22.37 11.55 8.62
C ASP A 336 21.64 11.66 7.26
N ASP A 337 21.59 10.59 6.47
CA ASP A 337 20.90 10.58 5.18
C ASP A 337 19.39 10.84 5.38
N VAL A 338 18.80 10.18 6.38
CA VAL A 338 17.38 10.30 6.72
C VAL A 338 17.06 11.68 7.27
N ILE A 339 17.94 12.26 8.10
CA ILE A 339 17.77 13.60 8.68
C ILE A 339 17.89 14.67 7.61
N GLN A 340 18.84 14.54 6.68
CA GLN A 340 19.01 15.47 5.57
C GLN A 340 17.78 15.42 4.65
N ALA A 341 17.29 14.23 4.31
CA ALA A 341 16.07 14.05 3.53
C ALA A 341 14.85 14.64 4.24
N SER A 342 14.71 14.38 5.53
CA SER A 342 13.61 14.91 6.35
C SER A 342 13.66 16.44 6.39
N SER A 343 14.82 17.03 6.67
CA SER A 343 15.02 18.48 6.74
C SER A 343 14.64 19.16 5.42
N LYS A 344 15.07 18.60 4.27
CA LYS A 344 14.71 19.10 2.95
C LYS A 344 13.19 19.15 2.75
N LEU A 345 12.47 18.09 3.13
CA LEU A 345 11.02 18.05 3.00
C LEU A 345 10.31 18.99 3.98
N ILE A 346 10.83 19.12 5.22
CA ILE A 346 10.31 20.03 6.24
C ILE A 346 10.42 21.48 5.77
N ASP A 347 11.59 21.90 5.31
CA ASP A 347 11.82 23.27 4.87
C ASP A 347 10.98 23.60 3.62
N GLN A 348 10.86 22.65 2.68
CA GLN A 348 10.13 22.85 1.43
C GLN A 348 8.60 22.89 1.61
N PHE A 349 8.03 22.03 2.45
CA PHE A 349 6.57 21.82 2.49
C PHE A 349 5.90 22.18 3.82
N ILE A 350 6.64 22.22 4.93
CA ILE A 350 6.05 22.39 6.26
C ILE A 350 6.29 23.80 6.77
N LYS A 351 7.52 24.32 6.72
CA LYS A 351 7.83 25.69 7.16
C LYS A 351 7.44 26.78 6.16
N SER A 352 7.29 26.41 4.89
CA SER A 352 6.89 27.32 3.81
C SER A 352 5.36 27.50 3.68
N SER A 353 4.59 26.78 4.50
CA SER A 353 3.12 26.82 4.59
C SER A 353 2.69 27.58 5.84
#